data_AF-A0A662GY65-F1
#
_entry.id   AF-A0A662GY65-F1
#
_cell.length_a   1.000
_cell.length_b   1.000
_cell.length_c   1.000
_cell.angle_alpha   90.00
_cell.angle_beta   90.00
_cell.angle_gamma   90.00
#
_symmetry.space_group_name_H-M   'P 1'
#
loop_
_entity.id
_entity.type
_entity.pdbx_description
1 polymer ?
#
loop_
_entity_poly.entity_id
_entity_poly.type
_entity_poly.pdbx_seq_one_letter_code
_entity_poly.pdbx_strand_id
1 'polypeptide(L)' 'METEKRGSDVIYVCAKCGKEFYKEEMRLLPDPEYQRTQCPYCGYKIVYKKRSAVYKKIKAI' A
#
# COMPACT_ATOMS: atom_id res chain seq x y z
N MET A 1 20.38 3.50 -16.65
CA MET A 1 19.81 2.54 -15.69
C MET A 1 18.36 2.93 -15.48
N GLU A 2 17.51 2.58 -16.44
CA GLU A 2 16.12 3.01 -16.51
C GLU A 2 15.24 1.95 -15.83
N THR A 3 14.41 2.45 -14.92
CA THR A 3 13.45 1.76 -14.05
C THR A 3 12.67 0.64 -14.75
N GLU A 4 12.93 -0.60 -14.34
CA GLU A 4 12.01 -1.72 -14.53
C GLU A 4 10.69 -1.41 -13.81
N LYS A 5 9.68 -0.97 -14.57
CA LYS A 5 8.29 -0.91 -14.10
C LYS A 5 7.81 -2.33 -13.83
N ARG A 6 7.95 -2.80 -12.59
CA ARG A 6 7.25 -4.00 -12.13
C ARG A 6 5.80 -3.63 -11.88
N GLY A 7 4.89 -4.34 -12.54
CA GLY A 7 3.46 -4.17 -12.33
C GLY A 7 3.11 -4.32 -10.85
N SER A 8 2.52 -3.27 -10.27
CA SER A 8 1.88 -3.18 -8.94
C SER A 8 2.70 -2.62 -7.77
N ASP A 9 3.33 -1.45 -7.94
CA ASP A 9 3.64 -0.51 -6.85
C ASP A 9 2.35 0.05 -6.22
N VAL A 10 1.58 -0.81 -5.56
CA VAL A 10 0.42 -0.40 -4.78
C VAL A 10 0.92 0.19 -3.48
N ILE A 11 0.89 1.52 -3.41
CA ILE A 11 1.18 2.27 -2.19
C ILE A 11 -0.03 2.15 -1.26
N TYR A 12 0.24 1.75 -0.02
CA TYR A 12 -0.73 1.76 1.07
C TYR A 12 -0.47 2.93 2.00
N VAL A 13 -1.53 3.45 2.61
CA VAL A 13 -1.50 4.56 3.56
C VAL A 13 -2.14 4.11 4.85
N CYS A 14 -1.47 4.30 5.98
CA CYS A 14 -2.07 3.99 7.27
C CYS A 14 -3.16 5.00 7.65
N ALA A 15 -4.31 4.51 8.11
CA ALA A 15 -5.42 5.36 8.57
C ALA A 15 -5.07 6.24 9.79
N LYS A 16 -4.14 5.78 10.65
CA LYS A 16 -3.80 6.46 11.91
C LYS A 16 -2.60 7.40 11.78
N CYS A 17 -1.51 6.95 11.15
CA CYS A 17 -0.27 7.74 11.06
C CYS A 17 -0.10 8.44 9.72
N GLY A 18 -0.93 8.14 8.71
CA GLY A 18 -0.84 8.74 7.38
C GLY A 18 0.42 8.35 6.59
N LYS A 19 1.29 7.49 7.13
CA LYS A 19 2.51 7.04 6.46
C LYS A 19 2.20 6.15 5.27
N GLU A 20 2.99 6.32 4.22
CA GLU A 20 2.91 5.59 2.97
C GLU A 20 3.95 4.47 2.96
N PHE A 21 3.57 3.28 2.47
CA PHE A 21 4.48 2.14 2.39
C PHE A 21 4.06 1.18 1.28
N TYR A 22 5.00 0.36 0.82
CA TYR A 22 4.77 -0.64 -0.23
C TYR A 22 4.20 -1.95 0.34
N LYS A 23 3.61 -2.76 -0.52
CA LYS A 23 3.12 -4.11 -0.15
C LYS A 23 4.22 -4.98 0.46
N GLU A 24 5.45 -4.83 -0.03
CA GLU A 24 6.62 -5.60 0.44
C GLU A 24 7.06 -5.19 1.85
N GLU A 25 6.87 -3.92 2.22
CA GLU A 25 7.14 -3.41 3.58
C GLU A 25 6.06 -3.80 4.58
N MET A 26 4.88 -4.21 4.11
CA MET A 26 3.86 -4.85 4.94
C MET A 26 4.33 -6.28 5.26
N ARG A 27 5.33 -6.38 6.15
CA ARG A 27 5.95 -7.64 6.55
C ARG A 27 4.88 -8.63 7.01
N LEU A 28 4.76 -9.69 6.23
CA LEU A 28 4.31 -11.01 6.64
C LEU A 28 5.14 -11.43 7.84
N LEU A 29 4.55 -11.50 9.03
CA LEU A 29 5.13 -12.32 10.09
C LEU A 29 5.13 -13.78 9.62
N PRO A 30 6.14 -14.60 9.98
CA PRO A 30 6.30 -15.98 9.54
C PRO A 30 5.24 -16.97 10.07
N ASP A 31 4.12 -16.50 10.59
CA ASP A 31 3.02 -17.31 11.12
C ASP A 31 1.86 -17.34 10.11
N PRO A 32 1.65 -18.44 9.37
CA PRO A 32 0.68 -18.55 8.27
C PRO A 32 -0.80 -18.46 8.69
N GLU A 33 -1.11 -18.36 9.98
CA GLU A 33 -2.50 -18.36 10.48
C GLU A 33 -3.05 -16.95 10.78
N TYR A 34 -2.20 -15.92 10.85
CA TYR A 34 -2.61 -14.56 11.27
C TYR A 34 -1.98 -13.45 10.41
N GLN A 35 -2.25 -13.49 9.11
CA GLN A 35 -1.81 -12.49 8.13
C GLN A 35 -2.55 -11.15 8.30
N ARG A 36 -2.23 -10.42 9.37
CA ARG A 36 -2.85 -9.12 9.67
C ARG A 36 -2.15 -8.02 8.88
N THR A 37 -2.88 -7.41 7.96
CA THR A 37 -2.58 -6.13 7.31
C THR A 37 -2.31 -5.06 8.37
N GLN A 38 -1.07 -4.95 8.84
CA GLN A 38 -0.67 -3.98 9.88
C GLN A 38 0.27 -2.94 9.29
N CYS A 39 0.12 -1.71 9.76
CA CYS A 39 1.08 -0.66 9.47
C CYS A 39 2.40 -0.94 10.20
N PRO A 40 3.53 -1.02 9.50
CA PRO A 40 4.84 -1.34 10.11
C PRO A 40 5.32 -0.28 11.11
N TYR A 41 4.79 0.94 11.03
CA TYR A 41 5.23 2.06 11.86
C TYR A 41 4.47 2.25 13.16
N CYS A 42 3.23 1.75 13.24
CA CYS A 42 2.36 2.01 14.39
C CYS A 42 1.53 0.79 14.84
N GLY A 43 1.64 -0.35 14.15
CA GLY A 43 0.88 -1.57 14.45
C GLY A 43 -0.62 -1.47 14.17
N TYR A 44 -1.08 -0.38 13.55
CA TYR A 44 -2.51 -0.19 13.26
C TYR A 44 -2.97 -1.14 12.16
N LYS A 45 -4.18 -1.72 12.33
CA LYS A 45 -4.69 -2.82 11.49
C LYS A 45 -5.43 -2.37 10.23
N ILE A 46 -5.70 -1.08 10.08
CA ILE A 46 -6.48 -0.53 8.96
C ILE A 46 -5.57 0.31 8.09
N VAL A 47 -5.51 -0.04 6.81
CA VAL A 47 -4.69 0.62 5.79
C VAL A 47 -5.57 0.89 4.57
N TYR A 48 -5.31 2.01 3.90
CA TYR A 48 -5.99 2.42 2.68
C TYR A 48 -5.08 2.22 1.48
N LYS A 49 -5.66 1.82 0.35
CA LYS A 49 -4.95 1.79 -0.93
C LYS A 49 -4.92 3.21 -1.50
N LYS A 50 -3.71 3.74 -1.80
CA LYS A 50 -3.58 5.05 -2.45
C LYS A 50 -4.16 4.98 -3.85
N ARG A 51 -4.75 6.09 -4.30
CA ARG A 51 -5.17 6.26 -5.70
C ARG A 51 -3.97 6.03 -6.61
N SER A 52 -4.17 5.21 -7.65
CA SER A 52 -3.15 4.99 -8.68
C SER A 52 -2.75 6.31 -9.34
N ALA A 53 -1.45 6.51 -9.57
CA ALA A 53 -0.92 7.67 -10.29
C ALA A 53 -1.25 7.65 -11.80
N VAL A 54 -1.88 6.57 -12.30
CA VAL A 54 -2.32 6.47 -13.69
C VAL A 54 -3.41 7.50 -13.97
N TYR A 55 -3.25 8.21 -15.09
CA TYR A 55 -4.23 9.20 -15.54
C TYR A 55 -5.61 8.54 -15.74
N LYS A 56 -6.66 9.19 -15.24
CA LYS A 56 -8.05 8.76 -15.46
C LYS A 56 -8.77 9.86 -16.21
N LYS A 57 -9.32 9.55 -17.40
CA LYS A 57 -10.22 10.44 -18.11
C LYS A 57 -11.59 10.38 -17.43
N ILE A 58 -12.02 11.50 -16.86
CA ILE A 58 -13.34 11.65 -16.24
C ILE A 58 -14.11 12.59 -17.16
N LYS A 59 -15.25 12.13 -17.71
CA LYS A 59 -16.15 13.03 -18.44
C LYS A 59 -16.81 13.96 -17.42
N ALA A 60 -16.51 15.25 -17.51
CA ALA A 60 -17.44 16.24 -16.99
C ALA A 60 -18.67 16.22 -17.91
N ILE A 61 -19.86 16.34 -17.32
CA ILE A 61 -21.16 16.44 -18.00
C ILE A 61 -21.06 17.28 -19.27
#